data_AF-A0A9W9Y8A8-F1
#
_entry.id   AF-A0A9W9Y8A8-F1
#
_cell.length_a   1.000
_cell.length_b   1.000
_cell.length_c   1.000
_cell.angle_alpha   90.00
_cell.angle_beta   90.00
_cell.angle_gamma   90.00
#
_symmetry.space_group_name_H-M   'P 1'
#
loop_
_entity.id
_entity.type
_entity.pdbx_description
1 polymer ?
#
loop_
_entity_poly.entity_id
_entity_poly.type
_entity_poly.pdbx_seq_one_letter_code
_entity_poly.pdbx_strand_id
1 'polypeptide(L)'
;MFAIDKLNRQNEQTWVNLQKRLNLVQFDYKRLFPTEVHNFVKNKAVSVGSSEGYFIPSLLTTTAFVLASNNIKVDTSTHKQPLNIFTIFVGYPGTGKSSAIQYAAQEPLEFLSQVVPLSARPRLQDSSSFLPTTKKGSFYRLKYSIF
;
A
#
# COMPACT_ATOMS: atom_id res chain seq x y z
N MET A 1 -21.12 -9.13 -5.70
CA MET A 1 -20.65 -10.25 -4.85
C MET A 1 -20.28 -11.57 -5.59
N PHE A 2 -20.38 -11.68 -6.92
CA PHE A 2 -20.11 -12.93 -7.67
C PHE A 2 -18.62 -13.32 -7.86
N ALA A 3 -17.68 -12.40 -7.63
CA ALA A 3 -16.26 -12.63 -7.96
C ALA A 3 -15.53 -13.48 -6.92
N ILE A 4 -15.85 -13.34 -5.63
CA ILE A 4 -15.16 -14.02 -4.53
C ILE A 4 -15.45 -15.52 -4.53
N ASP A 5 -16.70 -15.93 -4.75
CA ASP A 5 -17.06 -17.35 -4.81
C ASP A 5 -16.42 -18.06 -6.00
N LYS A 6 -16.26 -17.36 -7.14
CA LYS A 6 -15.53 -17.87 -8.31
C LYS A 6 -14.03 -18.02 -8.05
N LEU A 7 -13.45 -17.10 -7.27
CA LEU A 7 -12.06 -17.17 -6.82
C LEU A 7 -11.85 -18.36 -5.87
N ASN A 8 -12.73 -18.54 -4.89
CA ASN A 8 -12.64 -19.64 -3.92
C ASN A 8 -12.82 -21.03 -4.54
N ARG A 9 -13.49 -21.12 -5.70
CA ARG A 9 -13.67 -22.37 -6.46
C ARG A 9 -12.55 -22.67 -7.47
N GLN A 10 -11.52 -21.83 -7.56
CA GLN A 10 -10.40 -22.09 -8.46
C GLN A 10 -9.59 -23.31 -7.99
N ASN A 11 -9.17 -24.14 -8.95
CA ASN A 11 -8.30 -25.29 -8.71
C ASN A 11 -6.99 -24.83 -8.06
N GLU A 12 -6.46 -25.60 -7.09
CA GLU A 12 -5.17 -25.34 -6.44
C GLU A 12 -4.02 -25.16 -7.45
N GLN A 13 -4.02 -25.92 -8.55
CA GLN A 13 -3.04 -25.79 -9.62
C GLN A 13 -3.06 -24.42 -10.28
N THR A 14 -4.23 -23.76 -10.36
CA THR A 14 -4.36 -22.39 -10.88
C THR A 14 -3.59 -21.41 -9.98
N TRP A 15 -3.70 -21.57 -8.66
CA TRP A 15 -2.99 -20.74 -7.69
C TRP A 15 -1.49 -20.97 -7.72
N VAL A 16 -1.04 -22.23 -7.81
CA VAL A 16 0.38 -22.58 -7.96
C VAL A 16 0.96 -21.98 -9.24
N ASN A 17 0.24 -22.09 -10.36
CA ASN A 17 0.68 -21.54 -11.64
C ASN A 17 0.72 -20.00 -11.62
N LEU A 18 -0.26 -19.35 -10.98
CA LEU A 18 -0.24 -17.92 -10.76
C LEU A 18 0.98 -17.50 -9.92
N GLN A 19 1.25 -18.18 -8.81
CA GLN A 19 2.40 -17.90 -7.96
C GLN A 19 3.72 -18.06 -8.73
N LYS A 20 3.88 -19.13 -9.52
CA LYS A 20 5.06 -19.32 -10.38
C LYS A 20 5.24 -18.16 -11.36
N ARG A 21 4.16 -17.74 -12.03
CA ARG A 21 4.21 -16.61 -12.96
C ARG A 21 4.57 -15.30 -12.25
N LEU A 22 3.97 -15.03 -11.10
CA LEU A 22 4.26 -13.83 -10.32
C LEU A 22 5.70 -13.81 -9.81
N ASN A 23 6.26 -14.95 -9.42
CA ASN A 23 7.68 -15.05 -9.01
C ASN A 23 8.65 -14.75 -10.16
N LEU A 24 8.25 -15.06 -11.41
CA LEU A 24 9.05 -14.78 -12.61
C LEU A 24 8.96 -13.32 -13.04
N VAL A 25 7.89 -12.61 -12.69
CA VAL A 25 7.73 -11.19 -12.99
C VAL A 25 8.56 -10.39 -11.99
N GLN A 26 9.78 -10.04 -12.37
CA GLN A 26 10.58 -9.04 -11.66
C GLN A 26 10.20 -7.65 -12.16
N PHE A 27 9.72 -6.80 -11.26
CA PHE A 27 9.38 -5.43 -11.59
C PHE A 27 10.56 -4.49 -11.27
N ASP A 28 11.02 -3.74 -12.27
CA ASP A 28 12.11 -2.77 -12.10
C ASP A 28 11.57 -1.45 -11.54
N TYR A 29 11.51 -1.37 -10.21
CA TYR A 29 10.99 -0.20 -9.48
C TYR A 29 11.78 1.09 -9.73
N LYS A 30 13.01 1.01 -10.24
CA LYS A 30 13.83 2.19 -10.56
C LYS A 30 13.22 3.04 -11.67
N ARG A 31 12.36 2.46 -12.51
CA ARG A 31 11.71 3.16 -13.63
C ARG A 31 10.46 3.94 -13.23
N LEU A 32 9.95 3.73 -12.01
CA LEU A 32 8.72 4.39 -11.55
C LEU A 32 8.95 5.83 -11.09
N PHE A 33 10.16 6.14 -10.64
CA PHE A 33 10.48 7.41 -10.01
C PHE A 33 11.81 7.97 -10.53
N PRO A 34 12.01 9.29 -10.48
CA PRO A 34 13.34 9.88 -10.59
C PRO A 34 14.30 9.24 -9.58
N THR A 35 15.58 9.15 -9.94
CA THR A 35 16.62 8.44 -9.15
C THR A 35 16.65 8.84 -7.68
N GLU A 36 16.56 10.14 -7.38
CA GLU A 36 16.58 10.63 -5.99
C GLU A 36 15.37 10.15 -5.18
N VAL A 37 14.19 10.15 -5.80
CA VAL A 37 12.95 9.68 -5.15
C VAL A 37 13.00 8.17 -4.96
N HIS A 38 13.49 7.42 -5.96
CA HIS A 38 13.67 5.97 -5.82
C HIS A 38 14.63 5.64 -4.68
N ASN A 39 15.79 6.32 -4.61
CA ASN A 39 16.76 6.13 -3.54
C ASN A 39 16.18 6.44 -2.16
N PHE A 40 15.43 7.54 -2.04
CA PHE A 40 14.74 7.88 -0.81
C PHE A 40 13.77 6.78 -0.36
N VAL A 41 12.89 6.33 -1.26
CA VAL A 41 11.88 5.30 -0.97
C VAL A 41 12.54 3.97 -0.62
N LYS A 42 13.60 3.59 -1.34
CA LYS A 42 14.41 2.42 -1.04
C LYS A 42 15.01 2.48 0.36
N ASN A 43 15.66 3.58 0.70
CA ASN A 43 16.30 3.77 2.01
C ASN A 43 15.25 3.74 3.12
N LYS A 44 14.08 4.36 2.89
CA LYS A 44 12.97 4.30 3.81
C LYS A 44 12.47 2.87 4.01
N ALA A 45 12.30 2.09 2.94
CA ALA A 45 11.89 0.69 3.02
C ALA A 45 12.84 -0.14 3.88
N VAL A 46 14.15 0.03 3.70
CA VAL A 46 15.17 -0.66 4.52
C VAL A 46 15.09 -0.22 5.97
N SER A 47 14.95 1.09 6.24
CA SER A 47 14.91 1.62 7.61
C SER A 47 13.75 1.08 8.47
N VAL A 48 12.64 0.68 7.83
CA VAL A 48 11.47 0.12 8.51
C VAL A 48 11.46 -1.42 8.51
N GLY A 49 12.55 -2.06 8.07
CA GLY A 49 12.65 -3.51 7.98
C GLY A 49 11.76 -4.11 6.89
N SER A 50 11.60 -3.40 5.78
CA SER A 50 10.87 -3.86 4.59
C SER A 50 11.75 -3.90 3.34
N SER A 51 11.16 -4.21 2.19
CA SER A 51 11.82 -4.24 0.89
C SER A 51 11.10 -3.30 -0.09
N GLU A 52 11.80 -2.86 -1.13
CA GLU A 52 11.20 -2.08 -2.22
C GLU A 52 9.96 -2.77 -2.80
N GLY A 53 10.01 -4.10 -2.95
CA GLY A 53 8.93 -4.92 -3.52
C GLY A 53 7.67 -5.01 -2.67
N TYR A 54 7.72 -4.62 -1.39
CA TYR A 54 6.54 -4.50 -0.55
C TYR A 54 6.18 -3.03 -0.28
N PHE A 55 7.19 -2.20 -0.05
CA PHE A 55 7.00 -0.82 0.35
C PHE A 55 6.44 0.05 -0.78
N ILE A 56 6.95 -0.09 -2.01
CA ILE A 56 6.48 0.70 -3.16
C ILE A 56 5.03 0.34 -3.54
N PRO A 57 4.66 -0.95 -3.70
CA PRO A 57 3.26 -1.28 -3.97
C PRO A 57 2.30 -0.83 -2.87
N SER A 58 2.70 -0.90 -1.59
CA SER A 58 1.91 -0.34 -0.48
C SER A 58 1.69 1.15 -0.67
N LEU A 59 2.76 1.92 -0.91
CA LEU A 59 2.67 3.37 -1.12
C LEU A 59 1.72 3.74 -2.28
N LEU A 60 1.84 3.05 -3.41
CA LEU A 60 0.98 3.28 -4.58
C LEU A 60 -0.49 2.94 -4.29
N THR A 61 -0.72 1.84 -3.57
CA THR A 61 -2.07 1.39 -3.18
C THR A 61 -2.73 2.38 -2.24
N THR A 62 -2.01 2.83 -1.21
CA THR A 62 -2.48 3.85 -0.27
C THR A 62 -2.80 5.14 -0.98
N THR A 63 -1.93 5.59 -1.89
CA THR A 63 -2.15 6.80 -2.68
C THR A 63 -3.42 6.67 -3.53
N ALA A 64 -3.58 5.57 -4.27
CA ALA A 64 -4.78 5.31 -5.06
C ALA A 64 -6.05 5.28 -4.21
N PHE A 65 -6.00 4.64 -3.02
CA PHE A 65 -7.10 4.61 -2.08
C PHE A 65 -7.50 6.02 -1.58
N VAL A 66 -6.53 6.86 -1.22
CA VAL A 66 -6.79 8.24 -0.80
C VAL A 66 -7.40 9.05 -1.95
N LEU A 67 -6.86 8.92 -3.17
CA LEU A 67 -7.41 9.60 -4.35
C LEU A 67 -8.85 9.15 -4.63
N ALA A 68 -9.12 7.85 -4.61
CA ALA A 68 -10.44 7.28 -4.81
C ALA A 68 -11.45 7.74 -3.74
N SER A 69 -11.02 7.80 -2.48
CA SER A 69 -11.82 8.30 -1.36
C SER A 69 -12.21 9.78 -1.53
N ASN A 70 -11.42 10.55 -2.28
CA ASN A 70 -11.70 11.93 -2.66
C ASN A 70 -12.43 12.05 -4.01
N ASN A 71 -13.03 10.98 -4.51
CA ASN A 71 -13.75 10.91 -5.80
C ASN A 71 -12.90 11.31 -7.02
N ILE A 72 -11.58 11.20 -6.92
CA ILE A 72 -10.68 11.48 -8.06
C ILE A 72 -10.83 10.34 -9.08
N LYS A 73 -10.97 10.74 -10.34
CA LYS A 73 -11.10 9.83 -11.49
C LYS A 73 -9.94 10.07 -12.43
N VAL A 74 -9.48 9.01 -13.07
CA VAL A 74 -8.52 9.12 -14.18
C VAL A 74 -9.30 9.32 -15.46
N ASP A 75 -9.01 10.40 -16.17
CA ASP A 75 -9.46 10.60 -17.53
C ASP A 75 -8.65 9.66 -18.43
N THR A 76 -9.30 8.59 -18.90
CA THR A 76 -8.80 7.86 -20.07
C THR A 76 -9.38 8.50 -21.33
N SER A 77 -8.77 8.26 -22.49
CA SER A 77 -9.17 8.86 -23.76
C SER A 77 -10.65 8.68 -24.12
N THR A 78 -11.34 7.70 -23.53
CA THR A 78 -12.74 7.38 -23.82
C THR A 78 -13.68 7.46 -22.62
N HIS A 79 -13.18 7.43 -21.37
CA HIS A 79 -14.03 7.42 -20.18
C HIS A 79 -13.28 7.79 -18.88
N LYS A 80 -14.04 8.25 -17.89
CA LYS A 80 -13.54 8.46 -16.52
C LYS A 80 -13.54 7.15 -15.76
N GLN A 81 -12.37 6.67 -15.36
CA GLN A 81 -12.23 5.45 -14.57
C GLN A 81 -11.99 5.77 -13.08
N PRO A 82 -12.65 5.05 -12.15
CA PRO A 82 -12.32 5.14 -10.73
C PRO A 82 -10.94 4.52 -10.47
N LEU A 83 -10.20 5.11 -9.52
CA LEU A 83 -8.87 4.66 -9.11
C LEU A 83 -8.97 3.48 -8.11
N ASN A 84 -9.23 2.28 -8.59
CA ASN A 84 -9.27 1.09 -7.73
C ASN A 84 -8.04 0.21 -7.96
N ILE A 85 -7.01 0.40 -7.13
CA ILE A 85 -5.83 -0.48 -7.08
C ILE A 85 -5.93 -1.34 -5.83
N PHE A 86 -5.77 -2.65 -6.01
CA PHE A 86 -5.66 -3.61 -4.91
C PHE A 86 -4.29 -4.29 -4.99
N THR A 87 -3.61 -4.39 -3.86
CA THR A 87 -2.32 -5.09 -3.74
C THR A 87 -2.43 -6.22 -2.74
N ILE A 88 -1.89 -7.39 -3.11
CA ILE A 88 -1.84 -8.59 -2.28
C ILE A 88 -0.37 -8.97 -2.12
N PHE A 89 0.09 -9.12 -0.88
CA PHE A 89 1.45 -9.58 -0.60
C PHE A 89 1.47 -11.06 -0.21
N VAL A 90 2.28 -11.84 -0.93
CA VAL A 90 2.56 -13.24 -0.63
C VAL A 90 4.07 -13.38 -0.39
N GLY A 91 4.47 -14.11 0.64
CA GLY A 91 5.89 -14.36 0.93
C GLY A 91 6.13 -14.90 2.34
N TYR A 92 7.33 -15.44 2.58
CA TYR A 92 7.71 -16.10 3.84
C TYR A 92 7.59 -15.16 5.06
N PRO A 93 7.32 -15.65 6.29
CA PRO A 93 7.38 -14.83 7.50
C PRO A 93 8.71 -14.07 7.64
N GLY A 94 8.68 -12.87 8.22
CA GLY A 94 9.89 -12.06 8.43
C GLY A 94 10.39 -11.26 7.21
N THR A 95 9.74 -11.35 6.04
CA THR A 95 10.16 -10.59 4.84
C THR A 95 9.75 -9.11 4.82
N GLY A 96 9.25 -8.56 5.93
CA GLY A 96 8.93 -7.12 6.03
C GLY A 96 7.59 -6.67 5.44
N LYS A 97 6.68 -7.60 5.12
CA LYS A 97 5.31 -7.30 4.63
C LYS A 97 4.51 -6.44 5.61
N SER A 98 4.52 -6.82 6.89
CA SER A 98 3.78 -6.10 7.94
C SER A 98 4.31 -4.67 8.10
N SER A 99 5.63 -4.49 8.09
CA SER A 99 6.24 -3.16 8.14
C SER A 99 5.86 -2.29 6.94
N ALA A 100 5.82 -2.85 5.73
CA ALA A 100 5.37 -2.09 4.56
C ALA A 100 3.92 -1.60 4.71
N ILE A 101 3.02 -2.47 5.17
CA ILE A 101 1.61 -2.09 5.37
C ILE A 101 1.48 -1.03 6.46
N GLN A 102 2.20 -1.20 7.58
CA GLN A 102 2.14 -0.24 8.68
C GLN A 102 2.60 1.16 8.24
N TYR A 103 3.83 1.27 7.75
CA TYR A 103 4.47 2.56 7.49
C TYR A 103 4.03 3.22 6.19
N ALA A 104 3.65 2.45 5.16
CA ALA A 104 3.26 3.00 3.86
C ALA A 104 1.73 3.03 3.64
N ALA A 105 0.94 2.49 4.57
CA ALA A 105 -0.53 2.53 4.49
C ALA A 105 -1.19 2.98 5.80
N GLN A 106 -1.02 2.25 6.89
CA GLN A 106 -1.77 2.53 8.13
C GLN A 106 -1.41 3.89 8.74
N GLU A 107 -0.12 4.15 8.98
CA GLU A 107 0.32 5.41 9.59
C GLU A 107 -0.08 6.66 8.78
N PRO A 108 0.11 6.71 7.44
CA PRO A 108 -0.39 7.81 6.63
C PRO A 108 -1.91 8.01 6.72
N LEU A 109 -2.69 6.92 6.71
CA LEU A 109 -4.16 7.01 6.76
C LEU A 109 -4.66 7.45 8.14
N GLU A 110 -4.04 6.95 9.21
CA GLU A 110 -4.33 7.38 10.57
C GLU A 110 -4.04 8.87 10.75
N PHE A 111 -2.89 9.34 10.26
CA PHE A 111 -2.55 10.76 10.25
C PHE A 111 -3.60 11.60 9.51
N LEU A 112 -4.05 11.15 8.33
CA LEU A 112 -5.09 11.86 7.57
C LEU A 112 -6.45 11.86 8.29
N SER A 113 -6.79 10.78 9.01
CA SER A 113 -8.04 10.69 9.77
C SER A 113 -8.09 11.61 10.99
N GLN A 114 -6.94 11.92 11.58
CA GLN A 114 -6.81 12.85 12.71
C GLN A 114 -6.91 14.32 12.28
N VAL A 115 -6.82 14.60 10.98
CA VAL A 115 -6.85 15.95 10.40
C VAL A 115 -8.22 16.23 9.77
N VAL A 116 -9.23 16.68 10.52
CA VAL A 116 -10.50 17.18 9.95
C VAL A 116 -11.08 18.34 10.79
N PRO A 117 -11.62 19.46 10.22
CA PRO A 117 -11.69 19.90 8.83
C PRO A 117 -10.74 21.07 8.51
N LEU A 118 -10.61 21.41 7.21
CA LEU A 118 -9.89 22.55 6.63
C LEU A 118 -10.27 23.95 7.19
N SER A 119 -11.22 24.04 8.12
CA SER A 119 -11.75 25.30 8.65
C SER A 119 -11.03 25.85 9.89
N ALA A 120 -10.04 25.16 10.45
CA ALA A 120 -9.53 25.53 11.79
C ALA A 120 -8.01 25.39 12.00
N ARG A 121 -7.15 25.67 11.02
CA ARG A 121 -5.69 25.67 11.26
C ARG A 121 -5.15 27.06 11.64
N PRO A 122 -4.46 27.21 12.79
CA PRO A 122 -3.36 28.14 12.91
C PRO A 122 -2.13 27.62 12.15
N ARG A 123 -1.29 28.55 11.68
CA ARG A 123 -0.10 28.31 10.85
C ARG A 123 0.94 27.43 11.53
N LEU A 124 1.65 26.69 10.69
CA LEU A 124 2.84 25.87 10.95
C LEU A 124 3.79 26.49 12.00
N GLN A 125 4.13 25.72 13.03
CA GLN A 125 5.41 25.83 13.74
C GLN A 125 5.99 24.44 14.03
N ASP A 126 7.16 24.24 13.44
CA ASP A 126 8.38 23.58 13.89
C ASP A 126 8.42 22.17 14.51
N SER A 127 9.41 21.48 13.96
CA SER A 127 9.98 20.17 14.26
C SER A 127 10.46 19.99 15.70
N SER A 128 10.12 18.85 16.32
CA SER A 128 11.09 18.00 17.04
C SER A 128 10.45 16.74 17.63
N SER A 129 11.17 15.61 17.45
CA SER A 129 11.18 14.37 18.24
C SER A 129 9.93 13.50 18.34
N PHE A 130 9.99 12.28 17.79
CA PHE A 130 9.25 11.13 18.32
C PHE A 130 10.10 9.85 18.25
N LEU A 131 10.46 9.31 19.41
CA LEU A 131 11.01 7.96 19.60
C LEU A 131 9.88 6.93 19.54
N PRO A 132 10.07 5.73 18.96
CA PRO A 132 9.03 4.72 18.92
C PRO A 132 9.10 3.79 20.14
N THR A 133 8.00 3.66 20.88
CA THR A 133 7.82 2.56 21.84
C THR A 133 7.05 1.42 21.17
N THR A 134 7.70 0.27 21.12
CA THR A 134 7.20 -1.03 20.64
C THR A 134 5.95 -1.50 21.40
N LYS A 135 4.96 -2.07 20.68
CA LYS A 135 4.17 -3.19 21.20
C LYS A 135 3.86 -4.23 20.13
N LYS A 136 4.05 -5.48 20.55
CA LYS A 136 3.98 -6.74 19.81
C LYS A 136 2.58 -7.05 19.28
N GLY A 137 2.57 -7.69 18.11
CA GLY A 137 1.73 -8.86 17.83
C GLY A 137 0.24 -8.60 17.63
N SER A 138 -0.16 -8.44 16.38
CA SER A 138 -1.45 -8.96 15.90
C SER A 138 -1.39 -9.19 14.39
N PHE A 139 -1.90 -10.33 13.96
CA PHE A 139 -2.18 -10.61 12.55
C PHE A 139 -3.24 -9.62 12.05
N TYR A 140 -2.87 -8.66 11.22
CA TYR A 140 -3.84 -7.80 10.56
C TYR A 140 -4.27 -8.42 9.24
N ARG A 141 -5.41 -9.11 9.25
CA ARG A 141 -6.18 -9.38 8.04
C ARG A 141 -7.05 -8.14 7.78
N LEU A 142 -6.58 -7.23 6.91
CA LEU A 142 -7.40 -6.14 6.40
C LEU A 142 -8.50 -6.72 5.50
N LYS A 143 -9.61 -7.12 6.09
CA LYS A 143 -10.89 -7.33 5.40
C LYS A 143 -11.62 -5.99 5.39
N TYR A 144 -11.50 -5.23 4.30
CA TYR A 144 -12.55 -4.26 3.98
C TYR A 144 -13.67 -5.02 3.27
N SER A 145 -14.74 -5.28 4.01
CA SER A 145 -16.02 -5.66 3.43
C SER A 145 -16.68 -4.38 2.94
N ILE A 146 -16.73 -4.19 1.62
CA ILE A 146 -17.54 -3.13 1.00
C ILE A 146 -18.68 -3.87 0.33
N PHE A 147 -19.91 -3.53 0.74
CA PHE A 147 -21.16 -4.04 0.16
C PHE A 147 -21.23 -3.78 -1.35
#